data_AF-A0AAJ8LBU5-F1
#
_entry.id   AF-A0AAJ8LBU5-F1
#
_cell.length_a   1.000
_cell.length_b   1.000
_cell.length_c   1.000
_cell.angle_alpha   90.00
_cell.angle_beta   90.00
_cell.angle_gamma   90.00
#
_symmetry.space_group_name_H-M   'P 1'
#
loop_
_entity.id
_entity.type
_entity.pdbx_description
1 polymer ?
#
loop_
_entity_poly.entity_id
_entity_poly.type
_entity_poly.pdbx_seq_one_letter_code
_entity_poly.pdbx_strand_id
1 'polypeptide(L)'
;MSATIPTSSSTSTSTLLDIPKSKTRSESLSTKHGPLAPHAFESHGPSPVQGDIPNGHMSKDESLRRRNLAKRGIGIDESGNIHKSIENEEDHDDFLDLNDLDNRDEEVDGEEGEDEFKGHRRASSLSEASRKVREKIRSPLVSTIKLDELRDTLEIGIEKKFAPLSIPPHRRLQTAAVALWALLVPICLIIFLLCISFPPTWVIMIPYLIWIQFDTAPDWGGRPKEWARRFFFWTYFAQYYPCSIVKEADLPPDRPYLFGYHPHGIIGMGAFATFATEGTNFSEYFPGIKPHLLTLESNFKIPFYRDILMFHGICSVAKKACANILSRGPGTAIAIVVGGATESLSAHPGTADLTLKRRFGFIKMAIREGADLVPVFSFGENDIYEQLANAKGSWLYKIQKNFQKMFGFTLPLFYGRGLFNCMYESDHVFQAYELTDDVDACKDNIGLMPFRHPIVSVVGKPIHVKKDAHPSDEYVQELQHQYIEELMRIWDRYKDLYARGRTKELTLVE
;
A
#
# COMPACT_ATOMS: atom_id res chain seq x y z
N MET A 1 -55.70 -11.60 -41.44
CA MET A 1 -56.66 -10.61 -40.89
C MET A 1 -55.97 -10.00 -39.67
N SER A 2 -55.01 -9.09 -39.86
CA SER A 2 -55.21 -7.63 -40.02
C SER A 2 -56.12 -7.02 -38.97
N ALA A 3 -55.52 -6.37 -37.97
CA ALA A 3 -56.04 -5.14 -37.37
C ALA A 3 -54.93 -4.45 -36.56
N THR A 4 -54.20 -3.58 -37.25
CA THR A 4 -53.43 -2.44 -36.74
C THR A 4 -54.39 -1.34 -36.24
N ILE A 5 -53.86 -0.30 -35.54
CA ILE A 5 -54.36 1.10 -35.32
C ILE A 5 -54.66 1.42 -33.83
N PRO A 6 -54.32 2.63 -33.28
CA PRO A 6 -53.26 3.58 -33.61
C PRO A 6 -52.58 4.29 -32.40
N THR A 7 -51.54 5.06 -32.72
CA THR A 7 -51.00 6.20 -31.98
C THR A 7 -51.89 7.45 -32.11
N SER A 8 -51.95 8.29 -31.05
CA SER A 8 -52.22 9.73 -31.21
C SER A 8 -51.61 10.56 -30.07
N SER A 9 -50.90 11.60 -30.51
CA SER A 9 -50.23 12.68 -29.82
C SER A 9 -51.13 13.82 -29.34
N SER A 10 -50.73 14.51 -28.28
CA SER A 10 -50.94 15.96 -28.04
C SER A 10 -49.98 16.40 -26.92
N THR A 11 -48.83 17.03 -27.18
CA THR A 11 -48.58 18.48 -27.38
C THR A 11 -49.29 19.40 -26.38
N SER A 12 -48.54 20.01 -25.45
CA SER A 12 -48.58 21.46 -25.13
C SER A 12 -47.42 21.82 -24.16
N THR A 13 -46.33 22.46 -24.60
CA THR A 13 -46.04 23.92 -24.67
C THR A 13 -45.53 24.57 -23.37
N SER A 14 -44.25 24.98 -23.42
CA SER A 14 -43.66 26.24 -22.92
C SER A 14 -43.84 26.65 -21.45
N THR A 15 -42.72 26.83 -20.74
CA THR A 15 -42.25 28.19 -20.36
C THR A 15 -40.74 28.14 -20.10
N LEU A 16 -39.98 28.75 -21.03
CA LEU A 16 -38.59 29.16 -20.86
C LEU A 16 -38.57 30.43 -19.99
N LEU A 17 -37.69 30.45 -18.99
CA LEU A 17 -37.23 31.67 -18.31
C LEU A 17 -35.77 31.89 -18.69
N ASP A 18 -35.50 33.13 -19.06
CA ASP A 18 -34.39 33.58 -19.88
C ASP A 18 -33.62 34.67 -19.08
N ILE A 19 -32.32 34.83 -19.40
CA ILE A 19 -31.47 36.04 -19.22
C ILE A 19 -30.75 36.22 -17.84
N PRO A 20 -29.52 36.82 -17.74
CA PRO A 20 -28.54 37.21 -18.77
C PRO A 20 -27.09 36.68 -18.58
N LYS A 21 -26.39 36.60 -19.72
CA LYS A 21 -24.92 36.63 -19.85
C LYS A 21 -24.40 38.07 -19.78
N SER A 22 -23.29 38.30 -19.07
CA SER A 22 -22.47 39.53 -19.20
C SER A 22 -21.20 39.26 -20.01
N LYS A 23 -21.01 40.05 -21.08
CA LYS A 23 -19.80 40.18 -21.90
C LYS A 23 -18.87 41.24 -21.31
N THR A 24 -17.56 40.96 -21.29
CA THR A 24 -16.45 41.93 -21.50
C THR A 24 -15.27 41.11 -22.04
N ARG A 25 -15.01 41.15 -23.33
CA ARG A 25 -14.14 42.08 -24.09
C ARG A 25 -12.66 41.67 -24.02
N SER A 26 -12.19 41.29 -25.20
CA SER A 26 -10.84 41.01 -25.65
C SER A 26 -9.83 42.13 -25.40
N GLU A 27 -8.58 41.78 -25.12
CA GLU A 27 -7.43 42.41 -25.75
C GLU A 27 -6.28 41.41 -25.91
N SER A 28 -5.89 41.23 -27.17
CA SER A 28 -4.75 40.49 -27.66
C SER A 28 -3.54 41.43 -27.77
N LEU A 29 -2.37 41.03 -27.27
CA LEU A 29 -1.10 41.59 -27.71
C LEU A 29 -0.08 40.47 -27.91
N SER A 30 0.02 40.10 -29.18
CA SER A 30 1.13 39.36 -29.77
C SER A 30 2.27 40.34 -30.04
N THR A 31 3.45 40.10 -29.48
CA THR A 31 4.70 40.57 -30.08
C THR A 31 5.70 39.42 -30.10
N LYS A 32 5.84 38.83 -31.29
CA LYS A 32 7.00 38.09 -31.74
C LYS A 32 8.23 39.01 -31.68
N HIS A 33 9.36 38.53 -31.17
CA HIS A 33 10.70 38.77 -31.74
C HIS A 33 11.76 37.95 -30.99
N GLY A 34 12.23 36.88 -31.63
CA GLY A 34 13.64 36.51 -31.67
C GLY A 34 14.01 36.31 -33.16
N PRO A 35 15.27 35.99 -33.53
CA PRO A 35 16.50 35.90 -32.74
C PRO A 35 17.68 36.70 -33.37
N LEU A 36 18.68 37.10 -32.59
CA LEU A 36 20.00 37.49 -33.14
C LEU A 36 21.14 37.15 -32.16
N ALA A 37 21.88 36.11 -32.50
CA ALA A 37 23.32 35.96 -32.23
C ALA A 37 23.97 35.76 -33.61
N PRO A 38 25.18 36.29 -33.87
CA PRO A 38 26.38 35.54 -33.47
C PRO A 38 27.60 36.44 -33.15
N HIS A 39 28.59 35.92 -32.43
CA HIS A 39 30.00 36.14 -32.78
C HIS A 39 30.88 35.08 -32.11
N ALA A 40 31.62 34.39 -32.97
CA ALA A 40 32.66 33.42 -32.68
C ALA A 40 33.95 34.09 -32.21
N PHE A 41 34.77 33.36 -31.45
CA PHE A 41 36.22 33.51 -31.50
C PHE A 41 36.87 32.13 -31.26
N GLU A 42 37.52 31.64 -32.32
CA GLU A 42 38.47 30.53 -32.31
C GLU A 42 39.82 31.03 -31.78
N SER A 43 40.61 30.15 -31.15
CA SER A 43 42.07 30.25 -31.19
C SER A 43 42.74 28.88 -31.07
N HIS A 44 43.66 28.66 -32.00
CA HIS A 44 44.42 27.44 -32.32
C HIS A 44 45.29 26.85 -31.20
N GLY A 45 45.59 25.55 -31.35
CA GLY A 45 46.61 24.79 -30.60
C GLY A 45 48.07 25.22 -30.88
N PRO A 46 49.08 24.53 -30.31
CA PRO A 46 49.53 23.25 -30.91
C PRO A 46 50.04 22.17 -29.92
N SER A 47 50.18 20.93 -30.41
CA SER A 47 51.02 19.84 -29.85
C SER A 47 52.20 19.56 -30.80
N PRO A 48 53.12 18.60 -30.59
CA PRO A 48 53.60 17.90 -29.37
C PRO A 48 55.16 17.94 -29.24
N VAL A 49 55.72 17.49 -28.12
CA VAL A 49 57.12 17.04 -28.03
C VAL A 49 57.19 15.69 -27.33
N GLN A 50 57.95 14.78 -27.93
CA GLN A 50 58.15 13.38 -27.58
C GLN A 50 59.40 13.22 -26.70
N GLY A 51 59.35 12.35 -25.69
CA GLY A 51 60.51 12.06 -24.83
C GLY A 51 60.35 10.77 -24.02
N ASP A 52 61.03 9.72 -24.51
CA ASP A 52 61.75 8.63 -23.85
C ASP A 52 61.21 7.87 -22.62
N ILE A 53 61.14 6.55 -22.78
CA ILE A 53 60.94 5.51 -21.76
C ILE A 53 62.28 5.15 -21.10
N PRO A 54 62.32 4.98 -19.76
CA PRO A 54 63.24 4.03 -19.15
C PRO A 54 62.51 2.95 -18.33
N ASN A 55 62.91 1.69 -18.58
CA ASN A 55 62.57 0.51 -17.79
C ASN A 55 63.01 0.66 -16.32
N GLY A 56 62.11 0.37 -15.38
CA GLY A 56 62.40 0.35 -13.95
C GLY A 56 61.61 -0.73 -13.21
N HIS A 57 62.35 -1.65 -12.55
CA HIS A 57 61.84 -2.69 -11.66
C HIS A 57 60.82 -2.17 -10.63
N MET A 58 59.62 -2.74 -10.59
CA MET A 58 58.62 -2.47 -9.55
C MET A 58 59.11 -2.94 -8.17
N SER A 59 59.11 -2.02 -7.20
CA SER A 59 59.36 -2.32 -5.78
C SER A 59 58.24 -3.21 -5.19
N LYS A 60 58.59 -4.11 -4.26
CA LYS A 60 57.63 -4.98 -3.56
C LYS A 60 56.51 -4.20 -2.87
N ASP A 61 56.78 -2.98 -2.41
CA ASP A 61 55.79 -2.12 -1.76
C ASP A 61 54.72 -1.58 -2.72
N GLU A 62 55.09 -1.34 -3.98
CA GLU A 62 54.17 -0.87 -5.01
C GLU A 62 53.24 -2.00 -5.49
N SER A 63 53.76 -3.23 -5.53
CA SER A 63 52.95 -4.43 -5.80
C SER A 63 51.90 -4.69 -4.72
N LEU A 64 52.23 -4.39 -3.45
CA LEU A 64 51.31 -4.56 -2.32
C LEU A 64 50.22 -3.47 -2.32
N ARG A 65 50.60 -2.23 -2.66
CA ARG A 65 49.68 -1.09 -2.78
C ARG A 65 48.67 -1.30 -3.91
N ARG A 66 49.10 -1.78 -5.09
CA ARG A 66 48.19 -2.12 -6.20
C ARG A 66 47.25 -3.27 -5.85
N ARG A 67 47.72 -4.28 -5.11
CA ARG A 67 46.87 -5.41 -4.66
C ARG A 67 45.77 -4.97 -3.68
N ASN A 68 46.08 -4.01 -2.79
CA ASN A 68 45.11 -3.47 -1.84
C ASN A 68 44.08 -2.51 -2.48
N LEU A 69 44.45 -1.84 -3.58
CA LEU A 69 43.53 -1.00 -4.37
C LEU A 69 42.63 -1.82 -5.30
N ALA A 70 43.15 -2.90 -5.89
CA ALA A 70 42.36 -3.86 -6.66
C ALA A 70 41.30 -4.56 -5.78
N LYS A 71 41.63 -4.93 -4.54
CA LYS A 71 40.65 -5.47 -3.57
C LYS A 71 39.53 -4.47 -3.19
N ARG A 72 39.69 -3.18 -3.52
CA ARG A 72 38.72 -2.12 -3.25
C ARG A 72 37.98 -1.65 -4.52
N GLY A 73 38.18 -2.32 -5.67
CA GLY A 73 37.52 -1.98 -6.93
C GLY A 73 37.99 -0.67 -7.55
N ILE A 74 39.24 -0.28 -7.30
CA ILE A 74 39.82 0.99 -7.76
C ILE A 74 40.99 0.70 -8.70
N GLY A 75 40.85 1.09 -9.97
CA GLY A 75 41.88 0.98 -11.00
C GLY A 75 42.78 2.21 -11.04
N ILE A 76 44.04 2.03 -11.46
CA ILE A 76 45.02 3.11 -11.68
C ILE A 76 45.57 2.93 -13.09
N ASP A 77 45.53 3.99 -13.91
CA ASP A 77 46.13 3.97 -15.24
C ASP A 77 47.66 4.15 -15.21
N GLU A 78 48.32 3.99 -16.35
CA GLU A 78 49.79 4.13 -16.48
C GLU A 78 50.30 5.57 -16.24
N SER A 79 49.40 6.53 -16.06
CA SER A 79 49.70 7.93 -15.72
C SER A 79 49.47 8.27 -14.24
N GLY A 80 49.03 7.30 -13.43
CA GLY A 80 48.84 7.46 -11.97
C GLY A 80 47.48 8.01 -11.54
N ASN A 81 46.50 8.13 -12.46
CA ASN A 81 45.17 8.62 -12.13
C ASN A 81 44.26 7.48 -11.63
N ILE A 82 43.46 7.79 -10.61
CA ILE A 82 42.58 6.85 -9.92
C ILE A 82 41.19 6.91 -10.53
N HIS A 83 40.70 5.80 -11.09
CA HIS A 83 39.32 5.66 -11.56
C HIS A 83 38.64 4.44 -10.94
N LYS A 84 37.37 4.60 -10.57
CA LYS A 84 36.53 3.52 -10.05
C LYS A 84 35.90 2.82 -11.24
N SER A 85 36.18 1.54 -11.43
CA SER A 85 35.62 0.75 -12.52
C SER A 85 34.12 0.62 -12.30
N ILE A 86 33.32 1.18 -13.22
CA ILE A 86 31.89 0.85 -13.34
C ILE A 86 31.87 -0.48 -14.09
N GLU A 87 31.82 -1.58 -13.36
CA GLU A 87 31.37 -2.85 -13.92
C GLU A 87 29.85 -2.79 -14.01
N ASN A 88 29.33 -3.12 -15.20
CA ASN A 88 27.92 -3.29 -15.47
C ASN A 88 27.34 -4.34 -14.51
N GLU A 89 26.61 -3.89 -13.49
CA GLU A 89 25.64 -4.73 -12.81
C GLU A 89 24.51 -4.99 -13.81
N GLU A 90 24.42 -6.23 -14.29
CA GLU A 90 23.21 -6.73 -14.93
C GLU A 90 22.02 -6.43 -14.03
N ASP A 91 21.01 -5.78 -14.62
CA ASP A 91 19.77 -5.38 -13.98
C ASP A 91 19.08 -6.57 -13.30
N HIS A 92 19.25 -6.68 -11.98
CA HIS A 92 18.33 -7.44 -11.15
C HIS A 92 17.02 -6.65 -11.03
N ASP A 93 16.09 -6.98 -11.92
CA ASP A 93 14.67 -6.64 -11.81
C ASP A 93 14.15 -7.06 -10.42
N ASP A 94 14.03 -6.11 -9.49
CA ASP A 94 13.28 -6.27 -8.24
C ASP A 94 11.77 -6.29 -8.55
N PHE A 95 11.34 -7.38 -9.14
CA PHE A 95 9.96 -7.81 -9.19
C PHE A 95 9.95 -9.28 -8.78
N LEU A 96 9.38 -9.55 -7.60
CA LEU A 96 9.32 -10.85 -6.94
C LEU A 96 9.11 -12.00 -7.94
N ASP A 97 10.19 -12.73 -8.21
CA ASP A 97 10.16 -14.01 -8.90
C ASP A 97 10.26 -15.10 -7.82
N LEU A 98 9.12 -15.73 -7.53
CA LEU A 98 8.99 -16.79 -6.54
C LEU A 98 8.36 -17.99 -7.24
N ASN A 99 9.19 -18.73 -7.98
CA ASN A 99 9.00 -20.15 -8.29
C ASN A 99 10.34 -20.70 -8.80
N ASP A 100 11.11 -21.35 -7.92
CA ASP A 100 11.99 -22.46 -8.27
C ASP A 100 12.78 -22.89 -7.03
N LEU A 101 12.19 -23.75 -6.20
CA LEU A 101 12.92 -24.69 -5.32
C LEU A 101 11.94 -25.78 -4.88
N ASP A 102 11.72 -26.79 -5.73
CA ASP A 102 11.35 -28.11 -5.24
C ASP A 102 12.05 -29.16 -6.10
N ASN A 103 13.14 -29.69 -5.53
CA ASN A 103 13.75 -30.98 -5.83
C ASN A 103 15.12 -31.00 -5.15
N ARG A 104 15.20 -31.65 -4.01
CA ARG A 104 16.33 -32.50 -3.67
C ARG A 104 15.95 -33.46 -2.55
N ASP A 105 15.91 -34.72 -2.94
CA ASP A 105 15.95 -35.89 -2.08
C ASP A 105 17.14 -35.82 -1.12
N GLU A 106 16.92 -36.16 0.15
CA GLU A 106 17.94 -36.83 0.96
C GLU A 106 17.26 -37.89 1.84
N GLU A 107 17.55 -39.14 1.49
CA GLU A 107 17.48 -40.33 2.35
C GLU A 107 18.35 -40.14 3.59
N VAL A 108 17.84 -40.51 4.77
CA VAL A 108 18.67 -40.97 5.89
C VAL A 108 17.94 -42.13 6.60
N ASP A 109 18.60 -43.28 6.56
CA ASP A 109 18.26 -44.56 7.20
C ASP A 109 18.41 -44.58 8.74
N GLY A 110 17.66 -45.50 9.35
CA GLY A 110 18.00 -46.25 10.58
C GLY A 110 17.70 -45.53 11.90
N GLU A 111 17.07 -46.10 12.92
CA GLU A 111 17.05 -47.48 13.41
C GLU A 111 15.91 -47.66 14.44
N GLU A 112 15.47 -48.90 14.58
CA GLU A 112 14.39 -49.39 15.44
C GLU A 112 14.78 -49.46 16.93
N GLY A 113 13.76 -49.47 17.80
CA GLY A 113 13.88 -49.84 19.20
C GLY A 113 12.51 -49.91 19.88
N GLU A 114 11.82 -51.04 19.74
CA GLU A 114 10.69 -51.42 20.58
C GLU A 114 11.17 -51.78 22.00
N ASP A 115 10.41 -51.39 23.03
CA ASP A 115 10.30 -52.20 24.25
C ASP A 115 8.99 -51.91 24.99
N GLU A 116 8.26 -52.99 25.23
CA GLU A 116 6.96 -53.06 25.89
C GLU A 116 7.16 -53.73 27.27
N PHE A 117 6.78 -53.11 28.40
CA PHE A 117 6.23 -53.87 29.54
C PHE A 117 5.54 -53.02 30.65
N LYS A 118 4.32 -53.47 30.97
CA LYS A 118 3.44 -53.43 32.16
C LYS A 118 3.83 -52.63 33.43
N GLY A 119 2.78 -52.03 34.01
CA GLY A 119 2.85 -51.13 35.16
C GLY A 119 2.72 -51.73 36.56
N HIS A 120 2.91 -50.88 37.57
CA HIS A 120 2.17 -50.82 38.84
C HIS A 120 2.51 -49.56 39.64
N ARG A 121 1.55 -49.15 40.47
CA ARG A 121 1.46 -47.99 41.36
C ARG A 121 2.74 -47.66 42.16
N ARG A 122 3.09 -46.37 42.24
CA ARG A 122 3.54 -45.73 43.49
C ARG A 122 3.43 -44.20 43.39
N ALA A 123 2.41 -43.67 44.04
CA ALA A 123 2.39 -42.28 44.48
C ALA A 123 3.48 -42.08 45.57
N SER A 124 3.90 -40.83 45.74
CA SER A 124 4.83 -40.30 46.76
C SER A 124 6.34 -40.39 46.48
N SER A 125 6.85 -39.51 45.60
CA SER A 125 8.23 -38.99 45.70
C SER A 125 8.52 -37.69 44.91
N LEU A 126 7.58 -37.17 44.11
CA LEU A 126 7.79 -36.00 43.22
C LEU A 126 7.84 -34.61 43.90
N SER A 127 7.86 -34.55 45.23
CA SER A 127 7.77 -33.29 45.99
C SER A 127 9.11 -32.57 46.15
N GLU A 128 10.21 -33.29 46.38
CA GLU A 128 11.49 -32.65 46.74
C GLU A 128 12.36 -32.25 45.54
N ALA A 129 12.36 -33.04 44.46
CA ALA A 129 13.08 -32.71 43.23
C ALA A 129 12.49 -31.46 42.55
N SER A 130 11.16 -31.36 42.51
CA SER A 130 10.42 -30.19 42.01
C SER A 130 10.67 -28.93 42.86
N ARG A 131 10.91 -29.09 44.17
CA ARG A 131 11.23 -27.98 45.08
C ARG A 131 12.64 -27.42 44.85
N LYS A 132 13.65 -28.29 44.63
CA LYS A 132 15.03 -27.87 44.34
C LYS A 132 15.20 -27.21 42.97
N VAL A 133 14.41 -27.62 41.97
CA VAL A 133 14.40 -26.94 40.65
C VAL A 133 13.74 -25.56 40.75
N ARG A 134 12.71 -25.41 41.59
CA ARG A 134 12.01 -24.12 41.79
C ARG A 134 12.82 -23.09 42.57
N GLU A 135 13.73 -23.53 43.44
CA GLU A 135 14.68 -22.64 44.14
C GLU A 135 15.83 -22.15 43.26
N LYS A 136 16.24 -22.92 42.23
CA LYS A 136 17.39 -22.58 41.38
C LYS A 136 17.05 -21.70 40.17
N ILE A 137 15.76 -21.48 39.87
CA ILE A 137 15.26 -20.61 38.78
C ILE A 137 14.82 -19.22 39.32
N ARG A 138 15.20 -18.85 40.55
CA ARG A 138 15.18 -17.43 40.97
C ARG A 138 16.54 -16.83 40.65
N SER A 139 16.68 -16.31 39.42
CA SER A 139 17.83 -15.46 39.10
C SER A 139 17.79 -14.21 40.00
N PRO A 140 18.95 -13.67 40.42
CA PRO A 140 19.02 -12.44 41.21
C PRO A 140 18.49 -11.20 40.45
N LEU A 141 18.18 -11.34 39.16
CA LEU A 141 17.69 -10.27 38.29
C LEU A 141 16.18 -10.05 38.39
N VAL A 142 15.42 -10.98 38.97
CA VAL A 142 13.95 -10.84 39.12
C VAL A 142 13.55 -10.20 40.45
N SER A 143 14.44 -10.16 41.45
CA SER A 143 14.15 -9.52 42.74
C SER A 143 14.21 -7.99 42.73
N THR A 144 14.69 -7.38 41.64
CA THR A 144 14.78 -5.92 41.49
C THR A 144 13.59 -5.34 40.72
N ILE A 145 12.75 -6.17 40.13
CA ILE A 145 11.48 -5.72 39.56
C ILE A 145 10.47 -5.76 40.69
N LYS A 146 10.15 -4.59 41.24
CA LYS A 146 9.04 -4.43 42.19
C LYS A 146 7.75 -4.81 41.44
N LEU A 147 7.38 -6.08 41.51
CA LEU A 147 6.13 -6.60 40.95
C LEU A 147 4.90 -5.88 41.52
N ASP A 148 5.01 -5.31 42.72
CA ASP A 148 3.97 -4.49 43.33
C ASP A 148 3.87 -3.10 42.67
N GLU A 149 4.98 -2.45 42.33
CA GLU A 149 4.96 -1.21 41.52
C GLU A 149 4.45 -1.48 40.10
N LEU A 150 4.78 -2.64 39.50
CA LEU A 150 4.27 -3.05 38.19
C LEU A 150 2.78 -3.42 38.25
N ARG A 151 2.29 -3.95 39.38
CA ARG A 151 0.86 -4.17 39.59
C ARG A 151 0.12 -2.86 39.76
N ASP A 152 0.66 -1.89 40.48
CA ASP A 152 0.05 -0.56 40.60
C ASP A 152 0.10 0.23 39.27
N THR A 153 1.12 0.01 38.43
CA THR A 153 1.21 0.58 37.06
C THR A 153 0.31 -0.15 36.06
N LEU A 154 -0.06 -1.42 36.32
CA LEU A 154 -1.01 -2.21 35.52
C LEU A 154 -2.46 -2.14 36.05
N GLU A 155 -2.64 -1.67 37.29
CA GLU A 155 -3.91 -1.30 37.92
C GLU A 155 -4.25 0.19 37.68
N ILE A 156 -3.68 0.80 36.64
CA ILE A 156 -4.35 1.91 35.96
C ILE A 156 -5.69 1.34 35.53
N GLY A 157 -6.75 1.75 36.24
CA GLY A 157 -8.07 1.18 36.09
C GLY A 157 -8.48 1.22 34.63
N ILE A 158 -8.52 0.06 33.98
CA ILE A 158 -9.21 -0.11 32.70
C ILE A 158 -10.70 0.02 33.00
N GLU A 159 -11.14 1.26 33.23
CA GLU A 159 -12.54 1.59 33.35
C GLU A 159 -13.12 1.36 31.96
N LYS A 160 -13.75 0.19 31.74
CA LYS A 160 -14.42 -0.14 30.48
C LYS A 160 -15.60 0.82 30.28
N LYS A 161 -15.33 2.01 29.74
CA LYS A 161 -16.35 2.98 29.34
C LYS A 161 -17.04 2.48 28.08
N PHE A 162 -18.05 1.62 28.27
CA PHE A 162 -18.93 1.20 27.19
C PHE A 162 -19.55 2.41 26.50
N ALA A 163 -19.69 2.34 25.18
CA ALA A 163 -20.41 3.31 24.38
C ALA A 163 -21.78 3.59 25.01
N PRO A 164 -22.09 4.84 25.39
CA PRO A 164 -23.38 5.18 25.96
C PRO A 164 -24.51 4.75 25.01
N LEU A 165 -25.62 4.25 25.56
CA LEU A 165 -26.77 3.80 24.78
C LEU A 165 -27.37 4.93 23.91
N SER A 166 -27.05 6.19 24.19
CA SER A 166 -27.50 7.39 23.48
C SER A 166 -26.82 7.67 22.14
N ILE A 167 -25.82 6.88 21.71
CA ILE A 167 -25.18 7.09 20.41
C ILE A 167 -26.13 6.74 19.26
N PRO A 168 -26.30 7.63 18.26
CA PRO A 168 -27.19 7.40 17.13
C PRO A 168 -26.91 6.05 16.45
N PRO A 169 -27.96 5.28 16.08
CA PRO A 169 -27.81 3.98 15.42
C PRO A 169 -26.90 4.02 14.18
N HIS A 170 -26.94 5.13 13.44
CA HIS A 170 -26.09 5.39 12.29
C HIS A 170 -24.59 5.28 12.61
N ARG A 171 -24.11 5.86 13.72
CA ARG A 171 -22.69 5.79 14.11
C ARG A 171 -22.29 4.37 14.54
N ARG A 172 -23.23 3.59 15.07
CA ARG A 172 -23.03 2.17 15.39
C ARG A 172 -22.89 1.34 14.12
N LEU A 173 -23.73 1.58 13.12
CA LEU A 173 -23.66 0.90 11.81
C LEU A 173 -22.35 1.20 11.07
N GLN A 174 -21.88 2.44 11.09
CA GLN A 174 -20.56 2.80 10.56
C GLN A 174 -19.43 2.00 11.25
N THR A 175 -19.46 1.97 12.59
CA THR A 175 -18.46 1.23 13.38
C THR A 175 -18.53 -0.27 13.09
N ALA A 176 -19.74 -0.83 13.01
CA ALA A 176 -19.95 -2.23 12.67
C ALA A 176 -19.47 -2.55 11.24
N ALA A 177 -19.63 -1.63 10.29
CA ALA A 177 -19.17 -1.81 8.93
C ALA A 177 -17.64 -1.92 8.85
N VAL A 178 -16.93 -0.98 9.47
CA VAL A 178 -15.47 -1.01 9.51
C VAL A 178 -14.96 -2.21 10.32
N ALA A 179 -15.62 -2.56 11.43
CA ALA A 179 -15.25 -3.72 12.25
C ALA A 179 -15.44 -5.04 11.48
N LEU A 180 -16.56 -5.20 10.77
CA LEU A 180 -16.84 -6.39 9.98
C LEU A 180 -15.83 -6.53 8.82
N TRP A 181 -15.44 -5.42 8.20
CA TRP A 181 -14.37 -5.43 7.20
C TRP A 181 -13.02 -5.83 7.79
N ALA A 182 -12.62 -5.24 8.93
CA ALA A 182 -11.37 -5.57 9.60
C ALA A 182 -11.32 -7.04 10.08
N LEU A 183 -12.46 -7.61 10.45
CA LEU A 183 -12.60 -9.00 10.88
C LEU A 183 -12.92 -9.96 9.73
N LEU A 184 -12.97 -9.50 8.48
CA LEU A 184 -13.45 -10.31 7.37
C LEU A 184 -12.58 -11.55 7.14
N VAL A 185 -11.26 -11.39 7.16
CA VAL A 185 -10.30 -12.50 7.01
C VAL A 185 -10.48 -13.56 8.13
N PRO A 186 -10.41 -13.21 9.43
CA PRO A 186 -10.61 -14.21 10.48
C PRO A 186 -12.00 -14.84 10.45
N ILE A 187 -13.06 -14.09 10.11
CA ILE A 187 -14.40 -14.64 9.93
C ILE A 187 -14.42 -15.68 8.81
N CYS A 188 -13.86 -15.37 7.64
CA CYS A 188 -13.80 -16.32 6.52
C CYS A 188 -13.01 -17.59 6.88
N LEU A 189 -11.88 -17.44 7.57
CA LEU A 189 -11.08 -18.58 8.03
C LEU A 189 -11.82 -19.45 9.04
N ILE A 190 -12.51 -18.85 10.02
CA ILE A 190 -13.30 -19.60 11.00
C ILE A 190 -14.42 -20.37 10.30
N ILE A 191 -15.17 -19.72 9.40
CA ILE A 191 -16.23 -20.39 8.63
C ILE A 191 -15.65 -21.53 7.80
N PHE A 192 -14.51 -21.32 7.14
CA PHE A 192 -13.82 -22.35 6.38
C PHE A 192 -13.41 -23.56 7.23
N LEU A 193 -12.79 -23.32 8.39
CA LEU A 193 -12.40 -24.38 9.31
C LEU A 193 -13.62 -25.15 9.85
N LEU A 194 -14.73 -24.45 10.15
CA LEU A 194 -15.99 -25.08 10.56
C LEU A 194 -16.58 -25.95 9.43
N CYS A 195 -16.57 -25.48 8.18
CA CYS A 195 -17.04 -26.25 7.03
C CYS A 195 -16.16 -27.48 6.73
N ILE A 196 -14.85 -27.42 6.98
CA ILE A 196 -13.98 -28.59 6.84
C ILE A 196 -14.11 -29.53 8.05
N SER A 197 -14.43 -29.03 9.23
CA SER A 197 -14.60 -29.87 10.42
C SER A 197 -15.87 -30.73 10.37
N PHE A 198 -16.81 -30.43 9.46
CA PHE A 198 -18.07 -31.15 9.33
C PHE A 198 -18.10 -32.00 8.02
N PRO A 199 -18.06 -33.34 8.09
CA PRO A 199 -17.96 -34.19 6.88
C PRO A 199 -19.07 -33.98 5.83
N PRO A 200 -20.34 -33.73 6.18
CA PRO A 200 -21.37 -33.50 5.15
C PRO A 200 -21.11 -32.29 4.25
N THR A 201 -20.40 -31.26 4.72
CA THR A 201 -20.03 -30.11 3.88
C THR A 201 -18.87 -30.41 2.92
N TRP A 202 -18.17 -31.54 3.04
CA TRP A 202 -17.06 -31.92 2.16
C TRP A 202 -17.48 -32.10 0.70
N VAL A 203 -18.73 -32.50 0.46
CA VAL A 203 -19.30 -32.61 -0.89
C VAL A 203 -19.22 -31.27 -1.65
N ILE A 204 -19.24 -30.15 -0.94
CA ILE A 204 -19.08 -28.80 -1.51
C ILE A 204 -17.64 -28.32 -1.36
N MET A 205 -17.02 -28.54 -0.20
CA MET A 205 -15.69 -28.00 0.11
C MET A 205 -14.58 -28.63 -0.74
N ILE A 206 -14.60 -29.94 -1.00
CA ILE A 206 -13.57 -30.61 -1.80
C ILE A 206 -13.59 -30.09 -3.25
N PRO A 207 -14.73 -30.07 -3.97
CA PRO A 207 -14.77 -29.47 -5.31
C PRO A 207 -14.37 -27.99 -5.31
N TYR A 208 -14.78 -27.23 -4.30
CA TYR A 208 -14.38 -25.83 -4.16
C TYR A 208 -12.85 -25.69 -4.02
N LEU A 209 -12.22 -26.46 -3.14
CA LEU A 209 -10.77 -26.45 -2.94
C LEU A 209 -9.97 -26.89 -4.16
N ILE A 210 -10.50 -27.83 -4.94
CA ILE A 210 -9.91 -28.22 -6.23
C ILE A 210 -10.05 -27.06 -7.21
N TRP A 211 -11.24 -26.46 -7.31
CA TRP A 211 -11.51 -25.37 -8.24
C TRP A 211 -10.62 -24.15 -8.00
N ILE A 212 -10.38 -23.76 -6.75
CA ILE A 212 -9.53 -22.60 -6.44
C ILE A 212 -8.08 -22.76 -6.92
N GLN A 213 -7.57 -24.00 -7.09
CA GLN A 213 -6.21 -24.23 -7.60
C GLN A 213 -6.07 -23.86 -9.09
N PHE A 214 -7.17 -23.90 -9.84
CA PHE A 214 -7.21 -23.64 -11.28
C PHE A 214 -7.86 -22.31 -11.63
N ASP A 215 -8.41 -21.60 -10.63
CA ASP A 215 -9.15 -20.38 -10.87
C ASP A 215 -8.24 -19.18 -11.13
N THR A 216 -8.16 -18.77 -12.40
CA THR A 216 -7.35 -17.64 -12.87
C THR A 216 -8.07 -16.30 -12.83
N ALA A 217 -9.31 -16.23 -12.33
CA ALA A 217 -10.07 -14.98 -12.31
C ALA A 217 -9.37 -13.77 -11.67
N PRO A 218 -8.57 -13.90 -10.58
CA PRO A 218 -7.81 -12.77 -10.04
C PRO A 218 -6.87 -12.08 -11.04
N ASP A 219 -6.41 -12.81 -12.06
CA ASP A 219 -5.51 -12.30 -13.11
C ASP A 219 -6.27 -11.68 -14.28
N TRP A 220 -7.59 -11.86 -14.33
CA TRP A 220 -8.44 -11.45 -15.44
C TRP A 220 -9.60 -10.59 -14.93
N GLY A 221 -9.33 -9.61 -14.07
CA GLY A 221 -10.34 -8.63 -13.65
C GLY A 221 -11.37 -9.16 -12.66
N GLY A 222 -11.16 -10.34 -12.06
CA GLY A 222 -12.02 -10.91 -11.03
C GLY A 222 -13.42 -11.27 -11.54
N ARG A 223 -14.42 -11.08 -10.68
CA ARG A 223 -15.84 -11.36 -10.97
C ARG A 223 -16.73 -10.23 -10.46
N PRO A 224 -16.47 -8.96 -10.84
CA PRO A 224 -17.13 -7.80 -10.26
C PRO A 224 -18.65 -7.94 -10.38
N LYS A 225 -19.33 -7.69 -9.27
CA LYS A 225 -20.79 -7.69 -9.17
C LYS A 225 -21.25 -6.31 -8.72
N GLU A 226 -22.06 -5.66 -9.54
CA GLU A 226 -22.60 -4.32 -9.22
C GLU A 226 -23.37 -4.31 -7.90
N TRP A 227 -24.12 -5.37 -7.59
CA TRP A 227 -24.83 -5.49 -6.31
C TRP A 227 -23.87 -5.53 -5.11
N ALA A 228 -22.69 -6.13 -5.26
CA ALA A 228 -21.70 -6.20 -4.20
C ALA A 228 -21.05 -4.82 -4.01
N ARG A 229 -20.63 -4.16 -5.09
CA ARG A 229 -20.01 -2.82 -5.06
C ARG A 229 -20.97 -1.73 -4.53
N ARG A 230 -22.27 -1.83 -4.84
CA ARG A 230 -23.33 -0.90 -4.40
C ARG A 230 -24.04 -1.31 -3.11
N PHE A 231 -23.56 -2.34 -2.42
CA PHE A 231 -24.20 -2.80 -1.19
C PHE A 231 -24.19 -1.67 -0.15
N PHE A 232 -25.34 -1.41 0.49
CA PHE A 232 -25.54 -0.26 1.40
C PHE A 232 -24.52 -0.20 2.54
N PHE A 233 -23.93 -1.35 2.89
CA PHE A 233 -22.82 -1.49 3.81
C PHE A 233 -21.65 -0.56 3.51
N TRP A 234 -21.33 -0.35 2.23
CA TRP A 234 -20.21 0.51 1.80
C TRP A 234 -20.48 1.99 2.02
N THR A 235 -21.75 2.41 2.05
CA THR A 235 -22.11 3.77 2.44
C THR A 235 -21.76 4.03 3.90
N TYR A 236 -22.08 3.09 4.81
CA TYR A 236 -21.69 3.21 6.21
C TYR A 236 -20.18 3.12 6.42
N PHE A 237 -19.50 2.30 5.64
CA PHE A 237 -18.04 2.21 5.63
C PHE A 237 -17.40 3.55 5.23
N ALA A 238 -17.79 4.13 4.09
CA ALA A 238 -17.27 5.40 3.61
C ALA A 238 -17.57 6.55 4.58
N GLN A 239 -18.77 6.60 5.17
CA GLN A 239 -19.15 7.62 6.15
C GLN A 239 -18.52 7.43 7.54
N TYR A 240 -17.83 6.33 7.81
CA TYR A 240 -17.02 6.21 9.02
C TYR A 240 -15.82 7.18 8.97
N TYR A 241 -15.20 7.29 7.79
CA TYR A 241 -14.03 8.12 7.49
C TYR A 241 -14.36 9.38 6.68
N PRO A 242 -15.63 9.81 6.63
CA PRO A 242 -16.10 10.73 5.58
C PRO A 242 -15.39 10.68 4.20
N CYS A 243 -15.28 9.49 3.59
CA CYS A 243 -14.54 9.32 2.32
C CYS A 243 -15.15 10.18 1.20
N SER A 244 -14.31 10.86 0.42
CA SER A 244 -14.75 11.66 -0.73
C SER A 244 -13.72 11.71 -1.86
N ILE A 245 -14.20 12.00 -3.08
CA ILE A 245 -13.38 12.18 -4.28
C ILE A 245 -13.34 13.66 -4.66
N VAL A 246 -12.15 14.19 -4.92
CA VAL A 246 -11.95 15.45 -5.63
C VAL A 246 -11.45 15.14 -7.03
N LYS A 247 -12.25 15.47 -8.04
CA LYS A 247 -11.93 15.23 -9.45
C LYS A 247 -11.31 16.49 -10.07
N GLU A 248 -10.06 16.41 -10.52
CA GLU A 248 -9.36 17.52 -11.19
C GLU A 248 -9.53 17.53 -12.71
N ALA A 249 -9.83 16.39 -13.32
CA ALA A 249 -9.97 16.24 -14.77
C ALA A 249 -11.00 15.17 -15.14
N ASP A 250 -11.60 15.33 -16.32
CA ASP A 250 -12.39 14.27 -16.95
C ASP A 250 -11.46 13.18 -17.50
N LEU A 251 -11.88 11.92 -17.33
CA LEU A 251 -11.18 10.76 -17.88
C LEU A 251 -12.07 10.13 -18.96
N PRO A 252 -11.76 10.33 -20.25
CA PRO A 252 -12.56 9.73 -21.32
C PRO A 252 -12.48 8.19 -21.29
N PRO A 253 -13.60 7.46 -21.45
CA PRO A 253 -13.61 6.00 -21.40
C PRO A 253 -13.11 5.34 -22.71
N ASP A 254 -12.35 6.07 -23.53
CA ASP A 254 -11.84 5.64 -24.84
C ASP A 254 -10.49 4.89 -24.75
N ARG A 255 -9.90 4.82 -23.54
CA ARG A 255 -8.57 4.24 -23.30
C ARG A 255 -8.48 3.58 -21.92
N PRO A 256 -7.43 2.78 -21.66
CA PRO A 256 -7.18 2.25 -20.34
C PRO A 256 -6.43 3.24 -19.43
N TYR A 257 -6.59 3.09 -18.12
CA TYR A 257 -5.93 3.93 -17.11
C TYR A 257 -5.22 3.12 -16.03
N LEU A 258 -4.11 3.66 -15.54
CA LEU A 258 -3.43 3.16 -14.35
C LEU A 258 -3.44 4.27 -13.29
N PHE A 259 -4.28 4.10 -12.26
CA PHE A 259 -4.32 4.97 -11.11
C PHE A 259 -3.21 4.59 -10.13
N GLY A 260 -2.29 5.51 -9.84
CA GLY A 260 -1.31 5.33 -8.78
C GLY A 260 -1.80 6.02 -7.51
N TYR A 261 -2.15 5.24 -6.49
CA TYR A 261 -2.72 5.71 -5.23
C TYR A 261 -1.65 5.90 -4.16
N HIS A 262 -1.68 7.06 -3.52
CA HIS A 262 -0.74 7.50 -2.48
C HIS A 262 -1.46 8.28 -1.38
N PRO A 263 -1.02 8.23 -0.11
CA PRO A 263 -0.15 7.21 0.44
C PRO A 263 -0.91 5.88 0.61
N HIS A 264 -0.19 4.78 0.86
CA HIS A 264 -0.74 3.47 1.16
C HIS A 264 -1.50 3.46 2.49
N GLY A 265 -1.06 4.26 3.46
CA GLY A 265 -1.48 4.11 4.85
C GLY A 265 -1.13 2.72 5.38
N ILE A 266 -1.73 2.33 6.49
CA ILE A 266 -1.52 0.99 7.04
C ILE A 266 -2.24 -0.08 6.20
N ILE A 267 -3.51 0.17 5.82
CA ILE A 267 -4.40 -0.81 5.18
C ILE A 267 -5.12 -0.25 3.92
N GLY A 268 -4.90 1.02 3.54
CA GLY A 268 -5.46 1.62 2.32
C GLY A 268 -7.00 1.66 2.28
N MET A 269 -7.64 2.21 3.31
CA MET A 269 -9.11 2.14 3.47
C MET A 269 -9.85 3.03 2.48
N GLY A 270 -9.28 4.18 2.14
CA GLY A 270 -9.75 5.07 1.08
C GLY A 270 -9.62 4.47 -0.31
N ALA A 271 -8.55 3.71 -0.57
CA ALA A 271 -8.37 3.00 -1.84
C ALA A 271 -9.46 1.95 -2.03
N PHE A 272 -9.75 1.18 -0.98
CA PHE A 272 -10.84 0.22 -0.99
C PHE A 272 -12.21 0.89 -1.16
N ALA A 273 -12.53 1.92 -0.37
CA ALA A 273 -13.79 2.65 -0.49
C ALA A 273 -13.99 3.22 -1.90
N THR A 274 -12.93 3.71 -2.53
CA THR A 274 -12.98 4.43 -3.81
C THR A 274 -12.96 3.51 -5.02
N PHE A 275 -12.05 2.54 -5.08
CA PHE A 275 -11.82 1.75 -6.29
C PHE A 275 -12.49 0.38 -6.27
N ALA A 276 -12.79 -0.18 -5.10
CA ALA A 276 -13.41 -1.51 -4.99
C ALA A 276 -14.93 -1.46 -4.75
N THR A 277 -15.46 -0.32 -4.30
CA THR A 277 -16.89 -0.16 -3.96
C THR A 277 -17.47 1.08 -4.64
N GLU A 278 -18.78 1.31 -4.47
CA GLU A 278 -19.43 2.58 -4.82
C GLU A 278 -19.68 3.46 -3.57
N GLY A 279 -18.96 3.23 -2.46
CA GLY A 279 -19.10 4.02 -1.23
C GLY A 279 -18.79 5.51 -1.41
N THR A 280 -17.95 5.87 -2.39
CA THR A 280 -17.64 7.26 -2.77
C THR A 280 -18.23 7.65 -4.13
N ASN A 281 -19.14 6.84 -4.68
CA ASN A 281 -19.78 7.05 -5.99
C ASN A 281 -18.79 7.20 -7.17
N PHE A 282 -17.72 6.41 -7.20
CA PHE A 282 -16.70 6.48 -8.27
C PHE A 282 -17.31 6.50 -9.69
N SER A 283 -18.33 5.67 -9.94
CA SER A 283 -18.97 5.58 -11.26
C SER A 283 -19.68 6.87 -11.70
N GLU A 284 -20.04 7.75 -10.77
CA GLU A 284 -20.63 9.07 -11.07
C GLU A 284 -19.53 10.08 -11.46
N TYR A 285 -18.37 10.03 -10.82
CA TYR A 285 -17.24 10.89 -11.15
C TYR A 285 -16.55 10.51 -12.46
N PHE A 286 -16.42 9.20 -12.73
CA PHE A 286 -15.72 8.67 -13.91
C PHE A 286 -16.60 7.69 -14.69
N PRO A 287 -17.65 8.19 -15.37
CA PRO A 287 -18.59 7.35 -16.09
C PRO A 287 -17.91 6.56 -17.21
N GLY A 288 -18.17 5.26 -17.26
CA GLY A 288 -17.58 4.36 -18.25
C GLY A 288 -16.19 3.81 -17.88
N ILE A 289 -15.58 4.28 -16.79
CA ILE A 289 -14.34 3.71 -16.25
C ILE A 289 -14.66 2.59 -15.26
N LYS A 290 -14.04 1.42 -15.44
CA LYS A 290 -14.17 0.24 -14.60
C LYS A 290 -12.87 0.02 -13.82
N PRO A 291 -12.81 0.48 -12.56
CA PRO A 291 -11.60 0.33 -11.76
C PRO A 291 -11.47 -1.09 -11.20
N HIS A 292 -10.23 -1.57 -11.17
CA HIS A 292 -9.81 -2.78 -10.47
C HIS A 292 -8.74 -2.41 -9.46
N LEU A 293 -9.09 -2.42 -8.17
CA LEU A 293 -8.11 -2.24 -7.09
C LEU A 293 -7.23 -3.50 -7.03
N LEU A 294 -5.91 -3.30 -6.97
CA LEU A 294 -4.96 -4.39 -6.99
C LEU A 294 -4.40 -4.67 -5.59
N THR A 295 -4.26 -5.96 -5.27
CA THR A 295 -3.75 -6.43 -3.98
C THR A 295 -2.83 -7.65 -4.14
N LEU A 296 -2.22 -8.08 -3.03
CA LEU A 296 -1.29 -9.20 -2.97
C LEU A 296 -1.96 -10.53 -3.39
N GLU A 297 -1.21 -11.37 -4.10
CA GLU A 297 -1.68 -12.68 -4.57
C GLU A 297 -2.10 -13.63 -3.45
N SER A 298 -1.46 -13.52 -2.28
CA SER A 298 -1.78 -14.33 -1.09
C SER A 298 -3.24 -14.18 -0.64
N ASN A 299 -3.86 -13.01 -0.86
CA ASN A 299 -5.26 -12.78 -0.54
C ASN A 299 -6.20 -13.71 -1.32
N PHE A 300 -5.83 -14.11 -2.54
CA PHE A 300 -6.63 -15.00 -3.38
C PHE A 300 -6.47 -16.49 -3.06
N LYS A 301 -5.58 -16.82 -2.12
CA LYS A 301 -5.41 -18.18 -1.57
C LYS A 301 -6.28 -18.44 -0.35
N ILE A 302 -6.89 -17.40 0.23
CA ILE A 302 -7.75 -17.52 1.43
C ILE A 302 -9.19 -17.88 1.00
N PRO A 303 -9.70 -19.06 1.37
CA PRO A 303 -11.07 -19.49 1.07
C PRO A 303 -12.12 -18.46 1.49
N PHE A 304 -13.16 -18.30 0.67
CA PHE A 304 -14.27 -17.34 0.80
C PHE A 304 -13.87 -15.86 0.71
N TYR A 305 -12.80 -15.44 1.39
CA TYR A 305 -12.27 -14.08 1.32
C TYR A 305 -11.91 -13.71 -0.12
N ARG A 306 -11.22 -14.61 -0.84
CA ARG A 306 -10.89 -14.44 -2.26
C ARG A 306 -12.11 -14.10 -3.13
N ASP A 307 -13.24 -14.75 -2.86
CA ASP A 307 -14.45 -14.61 -3.68
C ASP A 307 -15.13 -13.27 -3.38
N ILE A 308 -15.12 -12.84 -2.11
CA ILE A 308 -15.58 -11.51 -1.71
C ILE A 308 -14.73 -10.44 -2.40
N LEU A 309 -13.40 -10.56 -2.40
CA LEU A 309 -12.53 -9.61 -3.11
C LEU A 309 -12.87 -9.54 -4.61
N MET A 310 -12.99 -10.70 -5.26
CA MET A 310 -13.31 -10.76 -6.69
C MET A 310 -14.70 -10.22 -7.03
N PHE A 311 -15.69 -10.33 -6.14
CA PHE A 311 -17.00 -9.69 -6.31
C PHE A 311 -16.93 -8.15 -6.28
N HIS A 312 -15.92 -7.59 -5.62
CA HIS A 312 -15.64 -6.15 -5.63
C HIS A 312 -14.75 -5.73 -6.80
N GLY A 313 -14.37 -6.67 -7.68
CA GLY A 313 -13.46 -6.40 -8.80
C GLY A 313 -12.01 -6.22 -8.36
N ILE A 314 -11.65 -6.64 -7.14
CA ILE A 314 -10.26 -6.61 -6.66
C ILE A 314 -9.48 -7.74 -7.34
N CYS A 315 -8.27 -7.42 -7.78
CA CYS A 315 -7.43 -8.31 -8.59
C CYS A 315 -5.99 -8.41 -8.06
N SER A 316 -5.24 -9.35 -8.64
CA SER A 316 -3.82 -9.52 -8.36
C SER A 316 -3.01 -8.32 -8.86
N VAL A 317 -2.03 -7.89 -8.07
CA VAL A 317 -1.04 -6.87 -8.46
C VAL A 317 0.11 -7.43 -9.31
N ALA A 318 0.10 -8.74 -9.62
CA ALA A 318 1.12 -9.37 -10.44
C ALA A 318 1.19 -8.73 -11.85
N LYS A 319 2.40 -8.64 -12.42
CA LYS A 319 2.65 -8.09 -13.77
C LYS A 319 1.68 -8.64 -14.83
N LYS A 320 1.50 -9.95 -14.84
CA LYS A 320 0.60 -10.66 -15.77
C LYS A 320 -0.86 -10.23 -15.60
N ALA A 321 -1.33 -10.10 -14.37
CA ALA A 321 -2.70 -9.66 -14.08
C ALA A 321 -2.93 -8.21 -14.55
N CYS A 322 -1.99 -7.31 -14.24
CA CYS A 322 -2.03 -5.92 -14.72
C CYS A 322 -2.14 -5.85 -16.24
N ALA A 323 -1.27 -6.59 -16.96
CA ALA A 323 -1.28 -6.64 -18.42
C ALA A 323 -2.59 -7.22 -18.99
N ASN A 324 -3.07 -8.34 -18.44
CA ASN A 324 -4.33 -8.96 -18.86
C ASN A 324 -5.55 -8.05 -18.66
N ILE A 325 -5.56 -7.27 -17.58
CA ILE A 325 -6.67 -6.34 -17.30
C ILE A 325 -6.59 -5.14 -18.24
N LEU A 326 -5.44 -4.47 -18.33
CA LEU A 326 -5.28 -3.28 -19.17
C LEU A 326 -5.44 -3.57 -20.67
N SER A 327 -5.05 -4.75 -21.13
CA SER A 327 -5.22 -5.19 -22.54
C SER A 327 -6.68 -5.37 -22.98
N ARG A 328 -7.65 -5.33 -22.05
CA ARG A 328 -9.08 -5.27 -22.39
C ARG A 328 -9.48 -3.99 -23.12
N GLY A 329 -8.66 -2.95 -23.00
CA GLY A 329 -8.81 -1.71 -23.75
C GLY A 329 -9.77 -0.71 -23.11
N PRO A 330 -10.52 0.06 -23.93
CA PRO A 330 -11.24 1.26 -23.51
C PRO A 330 -12.11 1.09 -22.25
N GLY A 331 -11.99 2.05 -21.33
CA GLY A 331 -12.78 2.09 -20.10
C GLY A 331 -12.29 1.15 -19.00
N THR A 332 -11.23 0.38 -19.23
CA THR A 332 -10.63 -0.45 -18.17
C THR A 332 -9.62 0.35 -17.36
N ALA A 333 -9.62 0.20 -16.04
CA ALA A 333 -8.59 0.80 -15.22
C ALA A 333 -8.11 -0.12 -14.11
N ILE A 334 -6.86 0.03 -13.72
CA ILE A 334 -6.31 -0.59 -12.52
C ILE A 334 -5.90 0.49 -11.53
N ALA A 335 -6.02 0.21 -10.24
CA ALA A 335 -5.54 1.08 -9.17
C ALA A 335 -4.48 0.34 -8.35
N ILE A 336 -3.27 0.90 -8.33
CA ILE A 336 -2.12 0.35 -7.60
C ILE A 336 -1.79 1.28 -6.44
N VAL A 337 -1.73 0.72 -5.24
CA VAL A 337 -1.20 1.43 -4.08
C VAL A 337 0.32 1.31 -4.07
N VAL A 338 0.99 2.28 -4.69
CA VAL A 338 2.39 2.16 -5.16
C VAL A 338 3.39 1.96 -4.02
N GLY A 339 3.16 2.62 -2.87
CA GLY A 339 4.08 2.58 -1.73
C GLY A 339 4.22 1.20 -1.08
N GLY A 340 3.17 0.37 -1.18
CA GLY A 340 3.15 -1.01 -0.66
C GLY A 340 3.54 -1.13 0.82
N ALA A 341 4.14 -2.27 1.16
CA ALA A 341 4.55 -2.60 2.52
C ALA A 341 5.66 -1.70 3.11
N THR A 342 6.47 -1.05 2.25
CA THR A 342 7.53 -0.14 2.71
C THR A 342 6.93 1.15 3.26
N GLU A 343 5.94 1.69 2.54
CA GLU A 343 5.25 2.92 2.94
C GLU A 343 4.34 2.68 4.15
N SER A 344 3.67 1.52 4.23
CA SER A 344 2.83 1.17 5.39
C SER A 344 3.61 1.03 6.70
N LEU A 345 4.90 0.66 6.64
CA LEU A 345 5.81 0.62 7.79
C LEU A 345 6.31 1.99 8.26
N SER A 346 6.08 3.03 7.47
CA SER A 346 6.46 4.41 7.80
C SER A 346 5.23 5.33 7.90
N ALA A 347 4.03 4.74 7.94
CA ALA A 347 2.78 5.47 8.01
C ALA A 347 2.57 5.99 9.43
N HIS A 348 2.82 7.29 9.61
CA HIS A 348 2.59 8.00 10.85
C HIS A 348 1.61 9.16 10.64
N PRO A 349 0.72 9.44 11.60
CA PRO A 349 -0.18 10.60 11.52
C PRO A 349 0.55 11.92 11.28
N GLY A 350 -0.07 12.79 10.49
CA GLY A 350 0.47 14.09 10.10
C GLY A 350 1.66 14.03 9.13
N THR A 351 2.03 12.86 8.62
CA THR A 351 3.14 12.70 7.68
C THR A 351 2.68 12.17 6.33
N ALA A 352 3.43 12.50 5.28
CA ALA A 352 3.26 11.92 3.95
C ALA A 352 4.64 11.61 3.37
N ASP A 353 5.18 10.44 3.70
CA ASP A 353 6.42 9.93 3.10
C ASP A 353 6.07 8.93 2.02
N LEU A 354 6.30 9.25 0.75
CA LEU A 354 5.95 8.39 -0.37
C LEU A 354 7.16 7.59 -0.87
N THR A 355 7.06 6.27 -0.85
CA THR A 355 8.03 5.36 -1.46
C THR A 355 7.81 5.36 -2.99
N LEU A 356 8.42 6.32 -3.69
CA LEU A 356 8.20 6.53 -5.13
C LEU A 356 9.48 6.70 -5.94
N LYS A 357 10.58 7.19 -5.35
CA LYS A 357 11.79 7.57 -6.10
C LYS A 357 12.36 6.44 -6.96
N ARG A 358 12.35 5.21 -6.45
CA ARG A 358 12.88 4.03 -7.16
C ARG A 358 11.78 3.11 -7.72
N ARG A 359 10.50 3.52 -7.68
CA ARG A 359 9.36 2.70 -8.10
C ARG A 359 8.98 2.97 -9.56
N PHE A 360 9.71 2.36 -10.49
CA PHE A 360 9.44 2.50 -11.94
C PHE A 360 8.48 1.44 -12.51
N GLY A 361 8.23 0.36 -11.77
CA GLY A 361 7.51 -0.82 -12.29
C GLY A 361 6.09 -0.52 -12.81
N PHE A 362 5.32 0.33 -12.11
CA PHE A 362 3.98 0.69 -12.55
C PHE A 362 3.98 1.61 -13.78
N ILE A 363 5.00 2.47 -13.91
CA ILE A 363 5.20 3.32 -15.09
C ILE A 363 5.56 2.45 -16.31
N LYS A 364 6.52 1.53 -16.15
CA LYS A 364 6.86 0.55 -17.19
C LYS A 364 5.63 -0.28 -17.61
N MET A 365 4.76 -0.65 -16.67
CA MET A 365 3.50 -1.34 -16.96
C MET A 365 2.53 -0.46 -17.77
N ALA A 366 2.32 0.79 -17.36
CA ALA A 366 1.48 1.74 -18.10
C ALA A 366 1.96 1.93 -19.53
N ILE A 367 3.26 2.06 -19.74
CA ILE A 367 3.86 2.20 -21.09
C ILE A 367 3.65 0.95 -21.92
N ARG A 368 3.92 -0.24 -21.38
CA ARG A 368 3.75 -1.49 -22.12
C ARG A 368 2.32 -1.72 -22.56
N GLU A 369 1.35 -1.32 -21.75
CA GLU A 369 -0.05 -1.53 -22.06
C GLU A 369 -0.72 -0.36 -22.78
N GLY A 370 -0.10 0.82 -22.78
CA GLY A 370 -0.69 2.04 -23.34
C GLY A 370 -1.80 2.62 -22.46
N ALA A 371 -1.65 2.50 -21.13
CA ALA A 371 -2.58 3.04 -20.16
C ALA A 371 -2.12 4.41 -19.67
N ASP A 372 -2.99 5.41 -19.74
CA ASP A 372 -2.67 6.75 -19.24
C ASP A 372 -2.50 6.69 -17.71
N LEU A 373 -1.44 7.33 -17.20
CA LEU A 373 -1.12 7.35 -15.77
C LEU A 373 -1.97 8.42 -15.07
N VAL A 374 -2.62 8.06 -13.97
CA VAL A 374 -3.44 9.01 -13.19
C VAL A 374 -2.92 9.04 -11.75
N PRO A 375 -2.22 10.10 -11.34
CA PRO A 375 -1.80 10.27 -9.96
C PRO A 375 -3.01 10.49 -9.04
N VAL A 376 -3.07 9.77 -7.93
CA VAL A 376 -4.11 9.93 -6.90
C VAL A 376 -3.45 10.14 -5.55
N PHE A 377 -3.74 11.27 -4.92
CA PHE A 377 -3.28 11.58 -3.56
C PHE A 377 -4.46 11.58 -2.60
N SER A 378 -4.37 10.82 -1.52
CA SER A 378 -5.42 10.59 -0.54
C SER A 378 -5.02 11.14 0.82
N PHE A 379 -5.57 12.30 1.16
CA PHE A 379 -5.36 12.92 2.46
C PHE A 379 -6.09 12.13 3.55
N GLY A 380 -5.50 12.04 4.75
CA GLY A 380 -6.10 11.36 5.91
C GLY A 380 -5.77 9.87 6.06
N GLU A 381 -5.19 9.22 5.04
CA GLU A 381 -4.91 7.77 5.09
C GLU A 381 -3.86 7.36 6.13
N ASN A 382 -2.90 8.23 6.43
CA ASN A 382 -1.92 7.97 7.48
C ASN A 382 -2.45 8.30 8.88
N ASP A 383 -3.59 8.98 8.99
CA ASP A 383 -4.15 9.51 10.23
C ASP A 383 -5.20 8.59 10.87
N ILE A 384 -5.57 7.50 10.20
CA ILE A 384 -6.58 6.54 10.71
C ILE A 384 -6.02 5.54 11.72
N TYR A 385 -4.70 5.48 11.90
CA TYR A 385 -4.05 4.62 12.87
C TYR A 385 -2.78 5.27 13.41
N GLU A 386 -2.44 4.96 14.65
CA GLU A 386 -1.16 5.28 15.24
C GLU A 386 -0.24 4.08 15.12
N GLN A 387 0.96 4.28 14.57
CA GLN A 387 1.96 3.23 14.46
C GLN A 387 2.93 3.33 15.64
N LEU A 388 3.15 2.20 16.35
CA LEU A 388 4.18 2.16 17.39
C LEU A 388 5.54 2.43 16.76
N ALA A 389 6.30 3.36 17.37
CA ALA A 389 7.57 3.83 16.84
C ALA A 389 8.54 2.65 16.63
N ASN A 390 8.75 2.27 15.37
CA ASN A 390 9.69 1.23 14.99
C ASN A 390 11.02 1.88 14.62
N ALA A 391 11.82 2.26 15.63
CA ALA A 391 13.14 2.83 15.38
C ALA A 391 13.98 1.88 14.51
N LYS A 392 14.58 2.41 13.43
CA LYS A 392 15.47 1.66 12.52
C LYS A 392 16.59 1.00 13.34
N GLY A 393 16.61 -0.33 13.35
CA GLY A 393 17.60 -1.12 14.09
C GLY A 393 17.06 -1.84 15.33
N SER A 394 15.84 -1.54 15.78
CA SER A 394 15.17 -2.28 16.85
C SER A 394 14.99 -3.77 16.51
N TRP A 395 14.92 -4.62 17.52
CA TRP A 395 14.64 -6.05 17.34
C TRP A 395 13.29 -6.28 16.65
N LEU A 396 12.29 -5.46 16.98
CA LEU A 396 10.97 -5.45 16.35
C LEU A 396 11.04 -5.14 14.85
N TYR A 397 11.78 -4.09 14.46
CA TYR A 397 12.02 -3.76 13.05
C TYR A 397 12.70 -4.92 12.29
N LYS A 398 13.65 -5.62 12.92
CA LYS A 398 14.30 -6.80 12.31
C LYS A 398 13.32 -7.95 12.10
N ILE A 399 12.40 -8.21 13.04
CA ILE A 399 11.35 -9.22 12.88
C ILE A 399 10.38 -8.84 11.78
N GLN A 400 9.88 -7.61 11.77
CA GLN A 400 8.96 -7.13 10.74
C GLN A 400 9.59 -7.24 9.34
N LYS A 401 10.88 -6.88 9.20
CA LYS A 401 11.60 -7.00 7.94
C LYS A 401 11.86 -8.44 7.52
N ASN A 402 12.14 -9.34 8.46
CA ASN A 402 12.28 -10.77 8.17
C ASN A 402 10.94 -11.40 7.77
N PHE A 403 9.85 -11.02 8.44
CA PHE A 403 8.50 -11.45 8.09
C PHE A 403 8.07 -10.91 6.72
N GLN A 404 8.38 -9.65 6.42
CA GLN A 404 8.18 -9.06 5.08
C GLN A 404 8.92 -9.82 4.00
N LYS A 405 10.19 -10.20 4.24
CA LYS A 405 10.97 -10.98 3.29
C LYS A 405 10.39 -12.37 3.04
N MET A 406 9.81 -12.98 4.07
CA MET A 406 9.27 -14.34 4.00
C MET A 406 7.88 -14.39 3.36
N PHE A 407 7.02 -13.42 3.66
CA PHE A 407 5.60 -13.47 3.29
C PHE A 407 5.16 -12.38 2.31
N GLY A 408 6.04 -11.43 1.97
CA GLY A 408 5.73 -10.32 1.06
C GLY A 408 4.82 -9.23 1.65
N PHE A 409 4.40 -9.36 2.91
CA PHE A 409 3.64 -8.35 3.65
C PHE A 409 4.20 -8.15 5.06
N THR A 410 4.03 -6.95 5.60
CA THR A 410 4.46 -6.58 6.94
C THR A 410 3.28 -6.67 7.91
N LEU A 411 3.57 -6.99 9.17
CA LEU A 411 2.63 -6.76 10.28
C LEU A 411 3.05 -5.46 10.98
N PRO A 412 2.58 -4.28 10.51
CA PRO A 412 2.76 -3.07 11.26
C PRO A 412 2.09 -3.25 12.63
N LEU A 413 2.81 -2.94 13.71
CA LEU A 413 2.20 -2.83 15.02
C LEU A 413 1.58 -1.44 15.12
N PHE A 414 0.25 -1.40 15.03
CA PHE A 414 -0.53 -0.18 15.11
C PHE A 414 -1.63 -0.33 16.15
N TYR A 415 -2.12 0.80 16.60
CA TYR A 415 -3.32 0.88 17.40
C TYR A 415 -4.23 1.99 16.86
N GLY A 416 -5.50 1.83 17.14
CA GLY A 416 -6.50 2.87 17.01
C GLY A 416 -7.41 2.82 18.23
N ARG A 417 -8.71 2.93 18.01
CA ARG A 417 -9.77 2.98 19.01
C ARG A 417 -10.27 1.60 19.43
N GLY A 418 -10.79 1.50 20.66
CA GLY A 418 -11.57 0.34 21.12
C GLY A 418 -12.92 0.17 20.40
N LEU A 419 -13.31 -1.07 20.09
CA LEU A 419 -14.56 -1.41 19.37
C LEU A 419 -15.82 -0.88 20.08
N PHE A 420 -15.83 -0.94 21.41
CA PHE A 420 -16.97 -0.56 22.25
C PHE A 420 -16.98 0.92 22.64
N ASN A 421 -15.99 1.72 22.25
CA ASN A 421 -15.83 3.09 22.77
C ASN A 421 -16.23 4.10 21.69
N CYS A 422 -17.51 4.38 21.53
CA CYS A 422 -18.02 5.38 20.59
C CYS A 422 -17.91 6.83 21.14
N MET A 423 -16.89 7.11 21.94
CA MET A 423 -16.83 8.32 22.74
C MET A 423 -16.46 9.52 21.86
N TYR A 424 -17.46 10.40 21.69
CA TYR A 424 -17.34 11.86 21.58
C TYR A 424 -16.16 12.41 20.74
N GLU A 425 -16.22 12.20 19.43
CA GLU A 425 -15.59 13.10 18.48
C GLU A 425 -16.53 14.31 18.31
N SER A 426 -16.39 15.27 19.22
CA SER A 426 -16.95 16.61 19.10
C SER A 426 -15.80 17.54 18.77
N ASP A 427 -15.69 17.92 17.49
CA ASP A 427 -15.11 19.11 16.83
C ASP A 427 -14.13 20.08 17.55
N HIS A 428 -13.50 19.73 18.67
CA HIS A 428 -12.68 20.65 19.50
C HIS A 428 -11.36 20.05 20.01
N VAL A 429 -10.91 18.91 19.48
CA VAL A 429 -9.67 18.27 19.95
C VAL A 429 -8.41 19.05 19.57
N PHE A 430 -8.46 19.95 18.59
CA PHE A 430 -7.30 20.81 18.29
C PHE A 430 -7.00 21.89 19.34
N GLN A 431 -7.92 22.18 20.28
CA GLN A 431 -7.73 23.24 21.27
C GLN A 431 -7.43 22.73 22.69
N ALA A 432 -7.58 21.43 22.97
CA ALA A 432 -7.33 20.86 24.30
C ALA A 432 -5.89 20.40 24.53
N TYR A 433 -5.07 20.33 23.47
CA TYR A 433 -3.67 19.88 23.58
C TYR A 433 -2.74 20.88 24.28
N GLU A 434 -3.18 22.13 24.48
CA GLU A 434 -2.36 23.20 25.09
C GLU A 434 -2.67 23.47 26.58
N LEU A 435 -3.64 22.80 27.21
CA LEU A 435 -4.15 23.26 28.52
C LEU A 435 -4.33 22.24 29.63
N THR A 436 -3.93 20.97 29.44
CA THR A 436 -3.90 20.00 30.54
C THR A 436 -2.70 19.07 30.44
N ASP A 437 -1.81 19.11 31.43
CA ASP A 437 -0.73 18.14 31.68
C ASP A 437 -1.25 16.74 32.10
N ASP A 438 -2.49 16.38 31.73
CA ASP A 438 -3.08 15.05 31.97
C ASP A 438 -2.95 14.19 30.71
N VAL A 439 -1.74 13.70 30.47
CA VAL A 439 -1.39 12.79 29.37
C VAL A 439 -1.99 11.38 29.58
N ASP A 440 -2.60 11.11 30.74
CA ASP A 440 -3.08 9.78 31.11
C ASP A 440 -4.55 9.50 30.76
N ALA A 441 -5.37 10.51 30.44
CA ALA A 441 -6.78 10.29 30.08
C ALA A 441 -7.00 9.64 28.69
N CYS A 442 -5.95 9.58 27.85
CA CYS A 442 -6.01 9.01 26.50
C CYS A 442 -5.42 7.57 26.41
N LYS A 443 -4.63 7.14 27.40
CA LYS A 443 -3.99 5.80 27.40
C LYS A 443 -4.98 4.64 27.56
N ASP A 444 -6.18 4.91 28.08
CA ASP A 444 -7.15 3.85 28.44
C ASP A 444 -7.99 3.32 27.26
N ASN A 445 -7.70 3.73 26.01
CA ASN A 445 -8.60 3.53 24.85
C ASN A 445 -7.96 2.91 23.60
N ILE A 446 -6.89 2.14 23.77
CA ILE A 446 -6.15 1.47 22.70
C ILE A 446 -6.95 0.26 22.16
N GLY A 447 -7.14 0.18 20.84
CA GLY A 447 -7.79 -0.96 20.17
C GLY A 447 -7.37 -1.14 18.71
N LEU A 448 -8.10 -1.97 17.96
CA LEU A 448 -7.81 -2.28 16.55
C LEU A 448 -8.70 -1.51 15.57
N MET A 449 -9.70 -0.78 16.05
CA MET A 449 -10.54 0.03 15.16
C MET A 449 -9.79 1.27 14.72
N PRO A 450 -9.84 1.67 13.46
CA PRO A 450 -9.20 2.92 13.04
C PRO A 450 -9.88 4.15 13.65
N PHE A 451 -9.15 5.25 13.75
CA PHE A 451 -9.70 6.57 14.10
C PHE A 451 -10.67 7.06 13.01
N ARG A 452 -11.64 7.88 13.40
CA ARG A 452 -12.58 8.49 12.45
C ARG A 452 -11.95 9.76 11.89
N HIS A 453 -11.13 9.59 10.87
CA HIS A 453 -10.48 10.72 10.19
C HIS A 453 -11.03 10.87 8.76
N PRO A 454 -11.31 12.10 8.28
CA PRO A 454 -11.69 12.35 6.89
C PRO A 454 -10.65 11.81 5.90
N ILE A 455 -11.07 10.98 4.94
CA ILE A 455 -10.23 10.53 3.83
C ILE A 455 -10.67 11.22 2.54
N VAL A 456 -9.79 12.01 1.94
CA VAL A 456 -10.10 12.76 0.70
C VAL A 456 -9.14 12.37 -0.40
N SER A 457 -9.64 11.59 -1.37
CA SER A 457 -8.87 11.15 -2.53
C SER A 457 -8.99 12.16 -3.68
N VAL A 458 -7.92 12.89 -3.94
CA VAL A 458 -7.80 13.78 -5.08
C VAL A 458 -7.28 13.00 -6.28
N VAL A 459 -8.10 12.89 -7.32
CA VAL A 459 -7.74 12.26 -8.59
C VAL A 459 -7.20 13.35 -9.51
N GLY A 460 -5.90 13.25 -9.81
CA GLY A 460 -5.14 14.19 -10.61
C GLY A 460 -5.45 14.17 -12.10
N LYS A 461 -4.71 14.97 -12.84
CA LYS A 461 -4.79 15.02 -14.30
C LYS A 461 -4.14 13.76 -14.90
N PRO A 462 -4.72 13.17 -15.97
CA PRO A 462 -4.10 12.05 -16.65
C PRO A 462 -2.84 12.51 -17.37
N ILE A 463 -1.80 11.69 -17.29
CA ILE A 463 -0.54 11.83 -18.03
C ILE A 463 -0.62 10.86 -19.19
N HIS A 464 -0.54 11.40 -20.41
CA HIS A 464 -0.69 10.60 -21.60
C HIS A 464 0.53 9.69 -21.80
N VAL A 465 0.26 8.41 -22.07
CA VAL A 465 1.28 7.40 -22.27
C VAL A 465 1.21 6.84 -23.68
N LYS A 466 2.34 6.88 -24.39
CA LYS A 466 2.49 6.21 -25.68
C LYS A 466 2.88 4.75 -25.44
N LYS A 467 2.11 3.83 -26.02
CA LYS A 467 2.38 2.40 -25.89
C LYS A 467 3.74 2.03 -26.49
N ASP A 468 4.58 1.35 -25.71
CA ASP A 468 5.87 0.81 -26.14
C ASP A 468 6.20 -0.49 -25.39
N ALA A 469 6.51 -1.55 -26.13
CA ALA A 469 6.87 -2.85 -25.55
C ALA A 469 8.25 -2.80 -24.85
N HIS A 470 9.16 -1.96 -25.35
CA HIS A 470 10.54 -1.84 -24.87
C HIS A 470 10.83 -0.36 -24.55
N PRO A 471 10.22 0.20 -23.50
CA PRO A 471 10.37 1.61 -23.19
C PRO A 471 11.83 1.95 -22.86
N SER A 472 12.34 3.04 -23.41
CA SER A 472 13.66 3.56 -23.04
C SER A 472 13.63 4.11 -21.61
N ASP A 473 14.76 4.05 -20.92
CA ASP A 473 14.85 4.55 -19.55
C ASP A 473 14.62 6.07 -19.48
N GLU A 474 14.99 6.83 -20.52
CA GLU A 474 14.71 8.26 -20.60
C GLU A 474 13.20 8.53 -20.61
N TYR A 475 12.43 7.76 -21.40
CA TYR A 475 10.98 7.93 -21.46
C TYR A 475 10.29 7.53 -20.15
N VAL A 476 10.78 6.46 -19.50
CA VAL A 476 10.30 6.06 -18.17
C VAL A 476 10.55 7.15 -17.13
N GLN A 477 11.74 7.76 -17.13
CA GLN A 477 12.09 8.84 -16.22
C GLN A 477 11.31 10.12 -16.50
N GLU A 478 11.08 10.45 -17.77
CA GLU A 478 10.23 11.58 -18.17
C GLU A 478 8.81 11.45 -17.61
N LEU A 479 8.18 10.28 -17.80
CA LEU A 479 6.85 10.02 -17.26
C LEU A 479 6.85 10.00 -15.72
N GLN A 480 7.90 9.47 -15.09
CA GLN A 480 8.03 9.55 -13.63
C GLN A 480 8.11 10.99 -13.14
N HIS A 481 8.85 11.84 -13.84
CA HIS A 481 8.97 13.25 -13.50
C HIS A 481 7.61 13.95 -13.58
N GLN A 482 6.88 13.77 -14.68
CA GLN A 482 5.52 14.31 -14.84
C GLN A 482 4.56 13.79 -13.77
N TYR A 483 4.67 12.50 -13.42
CA TYR A 483 3.86 11.87 -12.38
C TYR A 483 4.13 12.48 -10.99
N ILE A 484 5.41 12.69 -10.66
CA ILE A 484 5.82 13.32 -9.40
C ILE A 484 5.40 14.79 -9.38
N GLU A 485 5.58 15.52 -10.47
CA GLU A 485 5.18 16.93 -10.57
C GLU A 485 3.67 17.09 -10.32
N GLU A 486 2.85 16.23 -10.91
CA GLU A 486 1.41 16.25 -10.70
C GLU A 486 1.00 15.86 -9.27
N LEU A 487 1.68 14.89 -8.63
CA LEU A 487 1.47 14.60 -7.21
C LEU A 487 1.83 15.78 -6.30
N MET A 488 2.98 16.42 -6.56
CA MET A 488 3.42 17.61 -5.81
C MET A 488 2.44 18.77 -6.01
N ARG A 489 1.94 18.97 -7.24
CA ARG A 489 0.90 19.96 -7.53
C ARG A 489 -0.38 19.71 -6.73
N ILE A 490 -0.83 18.46 -6.65
CA ILE A 490 -2.01 18.09 -5.84
C ILE A 490 -1.74 18.39 -4.36
N TRP A 491 -0.58 17.97 -3.84
CA TRP A 491 -0.18 18.24 -2.46
C TRP A 491 -0.19 19.74 -2.17
N ASP A 492 0.54 20.55 -2.94
CA ASP A 492 0.68 21.98 -2.72
C ASP A 492 -0.65 22.73 -2.82
N ARG A 493 -1.55 22.27 -3.69
CA ARG A 493 -2.89 22.86 -3.83
C ARG A 493 -3.81 22.56 -2.64
N TYR A 494 -3.70 21.38 -2.04
CA TYR A 494 -4.72 20.86 -1.12
C TYR A 494 -4.24 20.63 0.32
N LYS A 495 -2.93 20.66 0.59
CA LYS A 495 -2.36 20.41 1.93
C LYS A 495 -2.90 21.32 3.02
N ASP A 496 -3.14 22.59 2.73
CA ASP A 496 -3.68 23.53 3.73
C ASP A 496 -5.18 23.36 3.98
N LEU A 497 -5.87 22.64 3.09
CA LEU A 497 -7.28 22.30 3.26
C LEU A 497 -7.46 20.97 4.00
N TYR A 498 -6.76 19.92 3.56
CA TYR A 498 -6.99 18.55 4.01
C TYR A 498 -5.89 17.97 4.91
N ALA A 499 -4.73 18.64 5.02
CA ALA A 499 -3.61 18.25 5.90
C ALA A 499 -3.18 19.41 6.82
N ARG A 500 -4.15 20.04 7.48
CA ARG A 500 -3.91 21.18 8.39
C ARG A 500 -3.03 20.82 9.59
N GLY A 501 -3.17 19.58 10.08
CA GLY A 501 -2.40 19.04 11.20
C GLY A 501 -1.06 18.39 10.81
N ARG A 502 -0.56 18.62 9.59
CA ARG A 502 0.68 17.99 9.13
C ARG A 502 1.87 18.41 9.99
N THR A 503 2.71 17.45 10.34
CA THR A 503 3.95 17.67 11.11
C THR A 503 5.15 17.94 10.21
N LYS A 504 5.05 17.56 8.93
CA LYS A 504 6.04 17.85 7.89
C LYS A 504 5.39 17.93 6.51
N GLU A 505 6.12 18.53 5.59
CA GLU A 505 5.77 18.53 4.16
C GLU A 505 5.94 17.13 3.55
N LEU A 506 5.25 16.88 2.44
CA LEU A 506 5.37 15.67 1.63
C LEU A 506 6.83 15.42 1.28
N THR A 507 7.31 14.21 1.58
CA THR A 507 8.65 13.78 1.19
C THR A 507 8.61 12.55 0.31
N LEU A 508 9.43 12.54 -0.74
CA LEU A 508 9.61 11.35 -1.57
C LEU A 508 10.82 10.58 -1.02
N VAL A 509 10.58 9.35 -0.58
CA VAL A 509 11.60 8.44 -0.03
C VAL A 509 11.94 7.34 -1.04
N GLU A 510 13.06 6.65 -0.79
CA GLU A 510 13.62 5.63 -1.68
C GLU A 510 12.71 4.42 -1.88
#